data_AF-A0A2V5NJT2-F1
#
_entry.id   AF-A0A2V5NJT2-F1
#
_cell.length_a   1.000
_cell.length_b   1.000
_cell.length_c   1.000
_cell.angle_alpha   90.00
_cell.angle_beta   90.00
_cell.angle_gamma   90.00
#
_symmetry.space_group_name_H-M   'P 1'
#
loop_
_entity.id
_entity.type
_entity.pdbx_description
1 polymer ?
#
loop_
_entity_poly.entity_id
_entity_poly.type
_entity_poly.pdbx_seq_one_letter_code
_entity_poly.pdbx_strand_id
1 'polypeptide(L)'
;GHDENIDMKRCAQILGEEVADRVKKLSLEIYSLGRDHAAQQGIIVADTKFEFGTVEGDLLLIDECLTPDSSRFWPKDQYVVGQSPPSFDKQFVRDYLETLDWDKTPPAPRLPKEVIEKTSAKYLEAFRRLTGSEIANV
;
A
#
# COMPACT_ATOMS: atom_id res chain seq x y z
N GLY A 1 -9.63 -1.71 -16.59
CA GLY A 1 -8.26 -1.97 -17.06
C GLY A 1 -7.37 -2.13 -15.85
N HIS A 2 -6.21 -2.77 -16.01
CA HIS A 2 -5.16 -2.77 -14.99
C HIS A 2 -4.09 -1.75 -15.37
N ASP A 3 -3.34 -1.26 -14.39
CA ASP A 3 -2.19 -0.39 -14.63
C ASP A 3 -1.12 -1.15 -15.42
N GLU A 4 -0.45 -0.43 -16.32
CA GLU A 4 0.66 -0.97 -17.11
C GLU A 4 1.99 -0.49 -16.52
N ASN A 5 2.90 -1.42 -16.27
CA ASN A 5 4.26 -1.07 -15.85
C ASN A 5 4.99 -0.39 -17.02
N ILE A 6 5.51 0.81 -16.77
CA ILE A 6 6.31 1.57 -17.72
C ILE A 6 7.71 1.84 -17.18
N ASP A 7 8.68 2.02 -18.08
CA ASP A 7 10.01 2.47 -17.69
C ASP A 7 10.06 4.00 -17.51
N MET A 8 11.18 4.49 -16.95
CA MET A 8 11.37 5.93 -16.74
C MET A 8 11.42 6.72 -18.06
N LYS A 9 11.84 6.09 -19.17
CA LYS A 9 11.86 6.75 -20.48
C LYS A 9 10.45 7.05 -20.95
N ARG A 10 9.54 6.08 -20.84
CA ARG A 10 8.12 6.26 -21.17
C ARG A 10 7.45 7.24 -20.21
N CYS A 11 7.78 7.20 -18.92
CA CYS A 11 7.29 8.17 -17.94
C CYS A 11 7.69 9.61 -18.32
N ALA A 12 8.96 9.85 -18.66
CA ALA A 12 9.45 11.15 -19.11
C ALA A 12 8.81 11.63 -20.44
N GLN A 13 8.48 10.71 -21.35
CA GLN A 13 7.72 11.07 -22.56
C GLN A 13 6.30 11.57 -22.26
N ILE A 14 5.70 11.09 -21.17
CA ILE A 14 4.33 11.46 -20.77
C ILE A 14 4.34 12.76 -19.96
N LEU A 15 5.25 12.88 -19.00
CA LEU A 15 5.26 13.99 -18.02
C LEU A 15 6.21 15.13 -18.39
N GLY A 16 7.16 14.91 -19.30
CA GLY A 16 8.36 15.74 -19.47
C GLY A 16 9.49 15.31 -18.54
N GLU A 17 10.75 15.49 -18.98
CA GLU A 17 11.95 15.02 -18.26
C GLU A 17 12.05 15.61 -16.85
N GLU A 18 11.89 16.93 -16.71
CA GLU A 18 12.03 17.62 -15.43
C GLU A 18 11.02 17.12 -14.38
N VAL A 19 9.74 16.97 -14.77
CA VAL A 19 8.68 16.52 -13.87
C VAL A 19 8.89 15.04 -13.51
N ALA A 20 9.23 14.19 -14.49
CA ALA A 20 9.49 12.78 -14.23
C ALA A 20 10.65 12.56 -13.24
N ASP A 21 11.73 13.34 -13.37
CA ASP A 21 12.85 13.28 -12.44
C ASP A 21 12.47 13.77 -11.03
N ARG A 22 11.68 14.85 -10.93
CA ARG A 22 11.15 15.32 -9.64
C ARG A 22 10.25 14.29 -8.97
N VAL A 23 9.31 13.69 -9.71
CA VAL A 23 8.42 12.62 -9.21
C VAL A 23 9.23 11.43 -8.72
N LYS A 24 10.24 10.98 -9.49
CA LYS A 24 11.11 9.86 -9.09
C LYS A 24 11.86 10.19 -7.79
N LYS A 25 12.47 11.37 -7.71
CA LYS A 25 13.23 11.79 -6.53
C LYS A 25 12.33 11.83 -5.29
N LEU A 26 11.20 12.51 -5.37
CA LEU A 26 10.27 12.64 -4.25
C LEU A 26 9.67 11.29 -3.83
N SER A 27 9.30 10.44 -4.79
CA SER A 27 8.80 9.09 -4.49
C SER A 27 9.80 8.28 -3.67
N LEU A 28 11.08 8.30 -4.06
CA LEU A 28 12.12 7.56 -3.36
C LEU A 28 12.44 8.16 -1.97
N GLU A 29 12.41 9.49 -1.85
CA GLU A 29 12.63 10.19 -0.59
C GLU A 29 11.51 9.90 0.42
N ILE A 30 10.24 10.07 0.01
CA ILE A 30 9.07 9.78 0.84
C ILE A 30 9.04 8.30 1.23
N TYR A 31 9.27 7.39 0.27
CA TYR A 31 9.35 5.95 0.55
C TYR A 31 10.43 5.65 1.59
N SER A 32 11.63 6.21 1.44
CA SER A 32 12.75 5.94 2.36
C SER A 32 12.41 6.40 3.78
N LEU A 33 11.88 7.61 3.93
CA LEU A 33 11.48 8.14 5.24
C LEU A 33 10.40 7.27 5.90
N GLY A 34 9.35 6.92 5.15
CA GLY A 34 8.27 6.08 5.64
C GLY A 34 8.70 4.66 5.99
N ARG A 35 9.51 4.04 5.13
CA ARG A 35 10.08 2.71 5.36
C ARG A 35 10.95 2.69 6.61
N ASP A 36 11.80 3.70 6.79
CA ASP A 36 12.72 3.76 7.92
C ASP A 36 11.97 3.97 9.24
N HIS A 37 10.92 4.78 9.24
CA HIS A 37 10.00 4.90 10.37
C HIS A 37 9.29 3.57 10.69
N ALA A 38 8.67 2.94 9.69
CA ALA A 38 7.98 1.67 9.85
C ALA A 38 8.91 0.55 10.36
N ALA A 39 10.16 0.54 9.91
CA ALA A 39 11.17 -0.42 10.32
C ALA A 39 11.48 -0.34 11.83
N GLN A 40 11.42 0.85 12.42
CA GLN A 40 11.55 1.04 13.87
C GLN A 40 10.38 0.43 14.64
N GLN A 41 9.22 0.31 14.00
CA GLN A 41 7.99 -0.28 14.55
C GLN A 41 7.83 -1.78 14.19
N GLY A 42 8.90 -2.41 13.69
CA GLY A 42 8.89 -3.83 13.34
C GLY A 42 8.10 -4.15 12.06
N ILE A 43 7.92 -3.18 11.17
CA ILE A 43 7.20 -3.36 9.90
C ILE A 43 8.18 -3.15 8.73
N ILE A 44 8.15 -4.06 7.76
CA ILE A 44 8.80 -3.93 6.46
C ILE A 44 7.78 -3.33 5.49
N VAL A 45 8.14 -2.23 4.83
CA VAL A 45 7.38 -1.69 3.69
C VAL A 45 8.01 -2.21 2.41
N ALA A 46 7.39 -3.23 1.81
CA ALA A 46 7.94 -3.88 0.62
C ALA A 46 7.86 -2.98 -0.61
N ASP A 47 6.71 -2.32 -0.80
CA ASP A 47 6.44 -1.34 -1.84
C ASP A 47 5.26 -0.45 -1.43
N THR A 48 5.08 0.63 -2.18
CA THR A 48 3.97 1.59 -2.04
C THR A 48 3.67 2.24 -3.39
N LYS A 49 2.42 2.68 -3.56
CA LYS A 49 1.99 3.59 -4.63
C LYS A 49 1.87 5.00 -4.07
N PHE A 50 2.34 5.99 -4.81
CA PHE A 50 2.06 7.41 -4.56
C PHE A 50 1.39 8.01 -5.77
N GLU A 51 0.53 9.00 -5.55
CA GLU A 51 -0.04 9.81 -6.61
C GLU A 51 0.42 11.26 -6.46
N PHE A 52 0.73 11.89 -7.58
CA PHE A 52 1.13 13.29 -7.63
C PHE A 52 0.20 14.06 -8.56
N GLY A 53 -0.20 15.25 -8.11
CA GLY A 53 -0.94 16.23 -8.92
C GLY A 53 -0.09 17.47 -9.18
N THR A 54 -0.50 18.29 -10.15
CA THR A 54 0.14 19.57 -10.42
C THR A 54 -0.87 20.71 -10.32
N VAL A 55 -0.52 21.77 -9.58
CA VAL A 55 -1.32 23.00 -9.49
C VAL A 55 -0.37 24.17 -9.69
N GLU A 56 -0.64 25.02 -10.69
CA GLU A 56 0.17 26.21 -10.99
C GLU A 56 1.69 25.96 -11.16
N GLY A 57 2.06 24.74 -11.57
CA GLY A 57 3.46 24.32 -11.74
C GLY A 57 4.09 23.67 -10.51
N ASP A 58 3.40 23.70 -9.37
CA ASP A 58 3.81 22.98 -8.16
C ASP A 58 3.36 21.53 -8.21
N LEU A 59 4.27 20.63 -7.82
CA LEU A 59 4.04 19.20 -7.74
C LEU A 59 3.62 18.85 -6.30
N LEU A 60 2.42 18.29 -6.16
CA LEU A 60 1.80 17.99 -4.88
C LEU A 60 1.67 16.48 -4.72
N LEU A 61 2.02 15.95 -3.53
CA LEU A 61 1.58 14.61 -3.14
C LEU A 61 0.08 14.66 -2.87
N ILE A 62 -0.67 13.76 -3.50
CA ILE A 62 -2.12 13.62 -3.35
C ILE A 62 -2.45 12.17 -2.96
N ASP A 63 -3.75 11.84 -2.94
CA ASP A 63 -4.26 10.52 -2.54
C ASP A 63 -3.81 10.14 -1.12
N GLU A 64 -3.98 8.87 -0.75
CA GLU A 64 -3.41 8.30 0.45
C GLU A 64 -1.89 8.06 0.33
N CYS A 65 -1.20 8.07 1.47
CA CYS A 65 0.25 7.90 1.55
C CYS A 65 0.60 6.89 2.64
N LEU A 66 1.29 5.80 2.26
CA LEU A 66 1.78 4.77 3.18
C LEU A 66 0.68 4.19 4.08
N THR A 67 -0.41 3.75 3.46
CA THR A 67 -1.51 3.04 4.11
C THR A 67 -1.47 1.55 3.75
N PRO A 68 -2.15 0.66 4.50
CA PRO A 68 -2.26 -0.76 4.12
C PRO A 68 -3.01 -1.01 2.80
N ASP A 69 -3.68 0.00 2.23
CA ASP A 69 -4.33 -0.06 0.92
C ASP A 69 -3.37 0.26 -0.22
N SER A 70 -2.51 1.26 -0.04
CA SER A 70 -1.52 1.71 -1.01
C SER A 70 -0.16 1.01 -0.90
N SER A 71 0.10 0.30 0.21
CA SER A 71 1.39 -0.29 0.55
C SER A 71 1.29 -1.74 1.00
N ARG A 72 2.34 -2.52 0.72
CA ARG A 72 2.51 -3.88 1.27
C ARG A 72 3.34 -3.82 2.56
N PHE A 73 2.67 -4.05 3.69
CA PHE A 73 3.29 -4.06 5.02
C PHE A 73 3.46 -5.47 5.54
N TRP A 74 4.70 -5.85 5.87
CA TRP A 74 5.02 -7.18 6.40
C TRP A 74 5.57 -7.09 7.83
N PRO A 75 5.16 -7.98 8.74
CA PRO A 75 5.79 -8.08 10.06
C PRO A 75 7.24 -8.54 9.93
N LYS A 76 8.18 -7.71 10.39
CA LYS A 76 9.63 -7.94 10.28
C LYS A 76 10.08 -9.22 10.96
N ASP A 77 9.42 -9.59 12.05
CA ASP A 77 9.70 -10.78 12.86
C ASP A 77 9.20 -12.09 12.24
N GLN A 78 8.38 -12.02 11.18
CA GLN A 78 7.79 -13.20 10.53
C GLN A 78 8.22 -13.38 9.08
N TYR A 79 8.76 -12.34 8.43
CA TYR A 79 9.20 -12.43 7.04
C TYR A 79 10.52 -13.20 6.90
N VAL A 80 10.55 -14.17 5.98
CA VAL A 80 11.75 -14.91 5.56
C VAL A 80 11.84 -14.88 4.04
N VAL A 81 13.04 -14.67 3.50
CA VAL A 81 13.28 -14.68 2.05
C VAL A 81 12.88 -16.02 1.45
N GLY A 82 12.14 -15.98 0.33
CA GLY A 82 11.67 -17.16 -0.39
C GLY A 82 10.28 -17.66 0.02
N GLN A 83 9.62 -17.03 1.00
CA GLN A 83 8.25 -17.36 1.39
C GLN A 83 7.24 -16.32 0.86
N SER A 84 5.97 -16.72 0.78
CA SER A 84 4.87 -15.75 0.62
C SER A 84 4.75 -14.93 1.91
N PRO A 85 4.94 -13.61 1.86
CA PRO A 85 5.06 -12.80 3.06
C PRO A 85 3.74 -12.76 3.85
N PRO A 86 3.79 -12.85 5.19
CA PRO A 86 2.64 -12.45 6.00
C PRO A 86 2.38 -10.96 5.77
N SER A 87 1.11 -10.55 5.72
CA SER A 87 0.76 -9.16 5.42
C SER A 87 -0.21 -8.57 6.45
N PHE A 88 -0.09 -7.26 6.67
CA PHE A 88 -1.07 -6.46 7.42
C PHE A 88 -2.23 -5.95 6.53
N ASP A 89 -2.33 -6.44 5.30
CA ASP A 89 -3.31 -5.96 4.30
C ASP A 89 -4.50 -6.94 4.09
N LYS A 90 -5.12 -6.81 2.92
CA LYS A 90 -6.28 -7.56 2.41
C LYS A 90 -6.08 -9.08 2.27
N GLN A 91 -5.01 -9.66 2.80
CA GLN A 91 -4.73 -11.09 2.66
C GLN A 91 -5.90 -11.98 3.12
N PHE A 92 -6.56 -11.67 4.25
CA PHE A 92 -7.74 -12.43 4.70
C PHE A 92 -8.91 -12.39 3.72
N VAL A 93 -9.11 -11.24 3.06
CA VAL A 93 -10.14 -11.09 2.03
C VAL A 93 -9.78 -11.91 0.79
N ARG A 94 -8.52 -11.83 0.35
CA ARG A 94 -8.03 -12.59 -0.81
C ARG A 94 -8.16 -14.08 -0.56
N ASP A 95 -7.64 -14.57 0.56
CA ASP A 95 -7.69 -15.99 0.94
C ASP A 95 -9.14 -16.50 0.99
N TYR A 96 -10.05 -15.71 1.57
CA TYR A 96 -11.47 -16.06 1.59
C TYR A 96 -12.06 -16.12 0.18
N LEU A 97 -11.80 -15.13 -0.68
CA LEU A 97 -12.35 -15.09 -2.03
C LEU A 97 -11.84 -16.23 -2.91
N GLU A 98 -10.59 -16.67 -2.72
CA GLU A 98 -10.02 -17.84 -3.41
C GLU A 98 -10.67 -19.17 -2.95
N THR A 99 -11.42 -19.19 -1.84
CA THR A 99 -12.19 -20.37 -1.43
C THR A 99 -13.56 -20.50 -2.12
N LEU A 100 -13.96 -19.49 -2.89
CA LEU A 100 -15.25 -19.43 -3.57
C LEU A 100 -15.09 -19.79 -5.05
N ASP A 101 -16.11 -20.39 -5.66
CA ASP A 101 -16.23 -20.57 -7.12
C ASP A 101 -16.54 -19.26 -7.86
N TRP A 102 -16.12 -18.11 -7.30
CA TRP A 102 -16.37 -16.80 -7.88
C TRP A 102 -15.29 -16.46 -8.90
N ASP A 103 -15.70 -16.27 -10.15
CA ASP A 103 -14.84 -15.94 -11.30
C ASP A 103 -14.33 -14.49 -11.32
N LYS A 104 -14.44 -13.79 -10.19
CA LYS A 104 -14.03 -12.37 -10.01
C LYS A 104 -14.85 -11.39 -10.86
N THR A 105 -16.05 -11.79 -11.31
CA THR A 105 -16.97 -10.89 -12.02
C THR A 105 -17.98 -10.22 -11.08
N PRO A 106 -18.27 -8.92 -11.22
CA PRO A 106 -19.29 -8.26 -10.40
C PRO A 106 -20.69 -8.89 -10.54
N PRO A 107 -21.50 -8.95 -9.46
CA PRO A 107 -21.22 -8.42 -8.13
C PRO A 107 -20.34 -9.36 -7.28
N ALA A 108 -19.46 -8.76 -6.47
CA ALA A 108 -18.65 -9.52 -5.51
C ALA A 108 -19.52 -10.15 -4.40
N PRO A 109 -19.16 -11.34 -3.91
CA PRO A 109 -19.87 -11.99 -2.81
C PRO A 109 -19.71 -11.19 -1.50
N ARG A 110 -20.68 -11.33 -0.59
CA ARG A 110 -20.57 -10.74 0.74
C ARG A 110 -19.49 -11.47 1.55
N LEU A 111 -18.68 -10.70 2.27
CA LEU A 111 -17.69 -11.24 3.19
C LEU A 111 -18.35 -11.66 4.52
N PRO A 112 -17.98 -12.82 5.09
CA PRO A 112 -18.37 -13.20 6.43
C PRO A 112 -17.86 -12.21 7.47
N LYS A 113 -18.61 -12.06 8.56
CA LYS A 113 -18.26 -11.16 9.67
C LYS A 113 -16.83 -11.39 10.18
N GLU A 114 -16.41 -12.65 10.31
CA GLU A 114 -15.07 -12.99 10.78
C GLU A 114 -13.95 -12.48 9.85
N VAL A 115 -14.14 -12.53 8.53
CA VAL A 115 -13.17 -12.02 7.56
C VAL A 115 -13.06 -10.50 7.66
N ILE A 116 -14.21 -9.83 7.84
CA ILE A 116 -14.27 -8.37 8.05
C ILE A 116 -13.52 -8.01 9.33
N GLU A 117 -13.85 -8.64 10.46
CA GLU A 117 -13.22 -8.36 11.76
C GLU A 117 -11.71 -8.60 11.76
N LYS A 118 -11.25 -9.71 11.16
CA LYS A 118 -9.81 -10.01 11.04
C LYS A 118 -9.09 -8.98 10.17
N THR A 119 -9.70 -8.57 9.06
CA THR A 119 -9.14 -7.56 8.17
C THR A 119 -9.05 -6.21 8.90
N SER A 120 -10.14 -5.75 9.53
CA SER A 120 -10.15 -4.50 10.30
C SER A 120 -9.12 -4.52 11.44
N ALA A 121 -8.98 -5.64 12.15
CA ALA A 121 -8.00 -5.78 13.22
C ALA A 121 -6.55 -5.59 12.72
N LYS A 122 -6.23 -6.02 11.49
CA LYS A 122 -4.89 -5.78 10.90
C LYS A 122 -4.64 -4.33 10.53
N TYR A 123 -5.62 -3.63 9.99
CA TYR A 123 -5.50 -2.20 9.72
C TYR A 123 -5.28 -1.42 11.01
N LEU A 124 -6.04 -1.73 12.07
CA LEU A 124 -5.87 -1.12 13.40
C LEU A 124 -4.52 -1.49 14.04
N GLU A 125 -4.04 -2.72 13.86
CA GLU A 125 -2.71 -3.13 14.33
C GLU A 125 -1.61 -2.33 13.64
N ALA A 126 -1.66 -2.20 12.30
CA ALA A 126 -0.70 -1.40 11.54
C ALA A 126 -0.74 0.08 11.96
N PHE A 127 -1.94 0.67 12.07
CA PHE A 127 -2.12 2.04 12.53
C PHE A 127 -1.49 2.28 13.90
N ARG A 128 -1.78 1.41 14.88
CA ARG A 128 -1.25 1.53 16.24
C ARG A 128 0.27 1.44 16.30
N ARG A 129 0.85 0.48 15.58
CA ARG A 129 2.31 0.33 15.51
C ARG A 129 2.96 1.56 14.88
N LEU A 130 2.41 2.06 13.77
CA LEU A 130 3.00 3.18 13.04
C LEU A 130 2.83 4.53 13.74
N THR A 131 1.74 4.73 14.48
CA THR A 131 1.39 6.04 15.06
C THR A 131 1.55 6.12 16.58
N GLY A 132 1.65 4.97 17.26
CA GLY A 132 1.55 4.89 18.72
C GLY A 132 0.19 5.29 19.29
N SER A 133 -0.83 5.44 18.43
CA SER A 133 -2.16 5.96 18.78
C SER A 133 -3.25 4.92 18.56
N GLU A 134 -4.37 5.05 19.26
CA GLU A 134 -5.57 4.24 19.08
C GLU A 134 -6.63 5.07 18.34
N ILE A 135 -7.38 4.46 17.41
CA ILE A 135 -8.57 5.10 16.83
C ILE A 135 -9.70 4.91 17.86
N ALA A 136 -10.25 6.01 18.38
CA ALA A 136 -11.41 5.95 19.26
C ALA A 136 -12.55 5.21 18.54
N ASN A 137 -13.19 4.26 19.23
CA ASN A 137 -14.21 3.35 18.65
C ASN A 137 -15.16 4.08 17.68
N VAL A 138 -15.11 3.66 16.41
CA VAL A 138 -16.09 4.02 15.36
C VAL A 138 -17.22 3.00 15.37
#